data_AF-A0A1F7IUB9-F1
#
_entry.id   AF-A0A1F7IUB9-F1
#
_cell.length_a   1.000
_cell.length_b   1.000
_cell.length_c   1.000
_cell.angle_alpha   90.00
_cell.angle_beta   90.00
_cell.angle_gamma   90.00
#
_symmetry.space_group_name_H-M   'P 1'
#
loop_
_entity.id
_entity.type
_entity.pdbx_description
1 polymer ?
#
loop_
_entity_poly.entity_id
_entity_poly.type
_entity_poly.pdbx_seq_one_letter_code
_entity_poly.pdbx_strand_id
1 'polypeptide(L)'
;MKKINKETENQILDHYEQEIEASIPEDFRPIYMSDKEKEQFKKIAQKHTQYKSSKRINIRIKNEDLIKVKIKAKESNIPYQTLLSALIHKFAKNDVNITL
;
A
#
# COMPACT_ATOMS: atom_id res chain seq x y z
N MET A 1 -5.68 31.40 15.71
CA MET A 1 -4.45 31.46 14.89
C MET A 1 -3.35 30.77 15.67
N LYS A 2 -3.02 29.52 15.33
CA LYS A 2 -1.96 28.76 16.02
C LYS A 2 -0.63 29.22 15.40
N LYS A 3 0.25 29.76 16.25
CA LYS A 3 1.56 30.30 15.86
C LYS A 3 2.31 29.24 15.07
N ILE A 4 2.74 29.59 13.86
CA ILE A 4 3.73 28.82 13.11
C ILE A 4 4.99 28.80 14.00
N ASN A 5 5.51 27.61 14.27
CA ASN A 5 6.61 27.41 15.20
C ASN A 5 7.79 28.31 14.82
N LYS A 6 8.29 29.05 15.81
CA LYS A 6 9.41 30.00 15.72
C LYS A 6 10.78 29.33 15.52
N GLU A 7 10.79 28.09 15.00
CA GLU A 7 11.97 27.21 14.94
C GLU A 7 12.56 27.10 13.53
N THR A 8 11.88 27.59 12.48
CA THR A 8 12.35 27.52 11.09
C THR A 8 13.21 28.72 10.66
N GLU A 9 13.36 29.75 11.49
CA GLU A 9 14.07 31.00 11.14
C GLU A 9 15.58 30.83 10.92
N ASN A 10 16.16 29.63 11.11
CA ASN A 10 17.60 29.41 11.01
C ASN A 10 17.99 28.10 10.29
N GLN A 11 17.18 27.64 9.34
CA GLN A 11 17.55 26.52 8.47
C GLN A 11 18.32 27.03 7.25
N ILE A 12 19.53 26.52 7.05
CA ILE A 12 20.29 26.74 5.81
C ILE A 12 19.66 25.82 4.75
N LEU A 13 18.83 26.40 3.88
CA LEU A 13 18.21 25.69 2.76
C LEU A 13 19.24 25.52 1.63
N ASP A 14 19.27 24.34 1.02
CA ASP A 14 20.05 24.13 -0.20
C ASP A 14 19.42 24.83 -1.42
N HIS A 15 20.13 24.86 -2.54
CA HIS A 15 19.66 25.58 -3.73
C HIS A 15 18.31 25.05 -4.25
N TYR A 16 18.08 23.74 -4.16
CA TYR A 16 16.85 23.11 -4.62
C TYR A 16 15.68 23.43 -3.68
N GLU A 17 15.92 23.43 -2.37
CA GLU A 17 14.92 23.80 -1.37
C GLU A 17 14.52 25.28 -1.48
N GLN A 18 15.46 26.16 -1.78
CA GLN A 18 15.19 27.59 -2.03
C GLN A 18 14.31 27.81 -3.26
N GLU A 19 14.57 27.07 -4.35
CA GLU A 19 13.74 27.14 -5.56
C GLU A 19 12.30 26.65 -5.29
N ILE A 20 12.14 25.60 -4.48
CA ILE A 20 10.82 25.12 -4.08
C ILE A 20 10.09 26.21 -3.28
N GLU A 21 10.74 26.83 -2.31
CA GLU A 21 10.13 27.89 -1.50
C GLU A 21 9.69 29.07 -2.36
N ALA A 22 10.55 29.52 -3.28
CA ALA A 22 10.24 30.60 -4.22
C ALA A 22 9.10 30.25 -5.20
N SER A 23 8.85 28.96 -5.44
CA SER A 23 7.76 28.49 -6.30
C SER A 23 6.37 28.47 -5.62
N ILE A 24 6.31 28.66 -4.30
CA ILE A 24 5.05 28.64 -3.55
C ILE A 24 4.29 29.96 -3.84
N PRO A 25 3.05 29.90 -4.35
CA PRO A 25 2.25 31.10 -4.59
C PRO A 25 1.95 31.85 -3.28
N GLU A 26 1.96 33.19 -3.30
CA GLU A 26 1.60 34.02 -2.13
C GLU A 26 0.19 33.73 -1.60
N ASP A 27 -0.72 33.30 -2.47
CA ASP A 27 -2.10 32.93 -2.14
C ASP A 27 -2.24 31.49 -1.59
N PHE A 28 -1.14 30.80 -1.31
CA PHE A 28 -1.18 29.46 -0.73
C PHE A 28 -1.86 29.49 0.64
N ARG A 29 -3.03 28.84 0.72
CA ARG A 29 -3.77 28.68 1.98
C ARG A 29 -3.67 27.23 2.45
N PRO A 30 -3.11 26.97 3.65
CA PRO A 30 -3.11 25.63 4.19
C PRO A 30 -4.55 25.18 4.41
N ILE A 31 -4.91 24.03 3.83
CA ILE A 31 -6.20 23.42 4.06
C ILE A 31 -6.19 22.82 5.46
N TYR A 32 -6.95 23.43 6.37
CA TYR A 32 -7.10 22.91 7.72
C TYR A 32 -8.04 21.72 7.73
N MET A 33 -7.46 20.52 7.82
CA MET A 33 -8.22 19.30 8.08
C MET A 33 -8.68 19.26 9.54
N SER A 34 -9.92 18.89 9.77
CA SER A 34 -10.43 18.59 11.11
C SER A 34 -9.69 17.39 11.72
N ASP A 35 -9.66 17.29 13.05
CA ASP A 35 -9.01 16.16 13.74
C ASP A 35 -9.64 14.82 13.34
N LYS A 36 -10.94 14.80 13.04
CA LYS A 36 -11.65 13.62 12.51
C LYS A 36 -11.14 13.21 11.14
N GLU A 37 -10.95 14.14 10.22
CA GLU A 37 -10.41 13.85 8.88
C GLU A 37 -8.97 13.34 8.98
N LYS A 38 -8.13 13.97 9.80
CA LYS A 38 -6.75 13.50 10.04
C LYS A 38 -6.72 12.07 10.57
N GLU A 39 -7.61 11.75 11.51
CA GLU A 39 -7.73 10.39 12.03
C GLU A 39 -8.20 9.40 10.97
N GLN A 40 -9.15 9.80 10.11
CA GLN A 40 -9.60 8.99 8.99
C GLN A 40 -8.47 8.71 8.00
N PHE A 41 -7.73 9.73 7.55
CA PHE A 41 -6.59 9.57 6.64
C PHE A 41 -5.51 8.69 7.26
N LYS A 42 -5.22 8.87 8.55
CA LYS A 42 -4.28 8.01 9.28
C LYS A 42 -4.74 6.55 9.30
N LYS A 43 -6.03 6.29 9.56
CA LYS A 43 -6.60 4.93 9.53
C LYS A 43 -6.53 4.32 8.13
N ILE A 44 -6.82 5.10 7.09
CA ILE A 44 -6.72 4.65 5.69
C ILE A 44 -5.29 4.26 5.35
N ALA A 45 -4.32 5.12 5.68
CA ALA A 45 -2.90 4.86 5.46
C ALA A 45 -2.44 3.60 6.20
N GLN A 46 -2.80 3.45 7.47
CA GLN A 46 -2.46 2.27 8.28
C GLN A 46 -3.05 0.98 7.70
N LYS A 47 -4.34 1.00 7.33
CA LYS A 47 -4.99 -0.14 6.68
C LYS A 47 -4.28 -0.52 5.38
N HIS A 48 -3.99 0.46 4.53
CA HIS A 48 -3.30 0.23 3.27
C HIS A 48 -1.91 -0.39 3.46
N THR A 49 -1.14 0.08 4.44
CA THR A 49 0.16 -0.51 4.80
C THR A 49 0.01 -1.94 5.31
N GLN A 50 -1.01 -2.21 6.14
CA GLN A 50 -1.30 -3.55 6.64
C GLN A 50 -1.68 -4.52 5.52
N TYR A 51 -2.51 -4.09 4.56
CA TYR A 51 -2.90 -4.91 3.40
C TYR A 51 -1.76 -5.15 2.42
N LYS A 52 -0.81 -4.20 2.29
CA LYS A 52 0.39 -4.39 1.46
C LYS A 52 1.43 -5.31 2.11
N SER A 53 1.41 -5.45 3.44
CA SER A 53 2.37 -6.31 4.12
C SER A 53 2.10 -7.79 3.82
N SER A 54 3.06 -8.47 3.21
CA SER A 54 2.97 -9.91 2.92
C SER A 54 3.22 -10.71 4.20
N LYS A 55 2.30 -11.62 4.56
CA LYS A 55 2.50 -12.60 5.63
C LYS A 55 2.83 -13.98 5.04
N ARG A 56 3.80 -14.68 5.65
CA ARG A 56 4.13 -16.07 5.29
C ARG A 56 3.11 -17.01 5.90
N ILE A 57 2.62 -17.96 5.11
CA ILE A 57 1.72 -19.03 5.55
C ILE A 57 2.30 -20.39 5.14
N ASN A 58 2.16 -21.41 6.00
CA ASN A 58 2.53 -22.79 5.66
C ASN A 58 1.24 -23.57 5.38
N ILE A 59 1.16 -24.22 4.21
CA ILE A 59 0.01 -25.03 3.80
C ILE A 59 0.51 -26.42 3.47
N ARG A 60 -0.12 -27.45 4.05
CA ARG A 60 0.10 -28.85 3.64
C ARG A 60 -0.77 -29.15 2.43
N ILE A 61 -0.14 -29.63 1.36
CA ILE A 61 -0.79 -30.01 0.11
C ILE A 61 -0.34 -31.42 -0.28
N LYS A 62 -1.19 -32.17 -0.98
CA LYS A 62 -0.80 -33.47 -1.53
C LYS A 62 0.22 -33.25 -2.65
N ASN A 63 1.18 -34.16 -2.78
CA ASN A 63 2.20 -34.07 -3.85
C ASN A 63 1.58 -34.10 -5.25
N GLU A 64 0.52 -34.89 -5.44
CA GLU A 64 -0.21 -34.95 -6.71
C GLU A 64 -0.79 -33.58 -7.11
N ASP A 65 -1.42 -32.88 -6.16
CA ASP A 65 -2.01 -31.56 -6.41
C ASP A 65 -0.94 -30.52 -6.71
N LEU A 66 0.19 -30.55 -6.00
CA LEU A 66 1.33 -29.66 -6.27
C LEU A 66 1.85 -29.83 -7.70
N ILE A 67 1.95 -31.08 -8.19
CA ILE A 67 2.39 -31.36 -9.56
C ILE A 67 1.39 -30.77 -10.57
N LYS A 68 0.09 -31.00 -10.37
CA LYS A 68 -0.96 -30.43 -11.24
C LYS A 68 -0.92 -28.90 -11.27
N VAL A 69 -0.72 -28.24 -10.12
CA VAL A 69 -0.60 -26.78 -10.05
C VAL A 69 0.65 -26.29 -10.79
N LYS A 70 1.79 -26.98 -10.68
CA LYS A 70 3.01 -26.64 -11.42
C LYS A 70 2.83 -26.75 -12.93
N ILE A 71 2.10 -27.77 -13.40
CA ILE A 71 1.79 -27.93 -14.82
C ILE A 71 0.95 -26.75 -15.31
N LYS A 72 -0.15 -26.42 -14.63
CA LYS A 72 -1.01 -25.27 -14.98
C LYS A 72 -0.26 -23.93 -14.96
N ALA A 73 0.64 -23.76 -14.00
CA ALA A 73 1.47 -22.56 -13.92
C ALA A 73 2.42 -22.43 -15.12
N LYS A 74 3.02 -23.55 -15.54
CA LYS A 74 3.88 -23.62 -16.72
C LYS A 74 3.10 -23.33 -18.01
N GLU A 75 1.88 -23.86 -18.15
CA GLU A 75 0.99 -23.55 -19.27
C GLU A 75 0.66 -22.05 -19.36
N SER A 76 0.47 -21.41 -18.20
CA SER A 76 0.19 -19.97 -18.10
C SER A 76 1.46 -19.09 -18.10
N ASN A 77 2.65 -19.70 -18.29
CA ASN A 77 3.95 -19.05 -18.26
C ASN A 77 4.21 -18.17 -17.01
N ILE A 78 3.73 -18.61 -15.84
CA ILE A 78 3.92 -17.93 -14.56
C ILE A 78 4.49 -18.88 -13.49
N PRO A 79 5.17 -18.37 -12.46
CA PRO A 79 5.57 -19.20 -11.32
C PRO A 79 4.37 -19.82 -10.61
N TYR A 80 4.50 -21.06 -10.11
CA TYR A 80 3.40 -21.75 -9.43
C TYR A 80 2.98 -21.04 -8.13
N GLN A 81 3.91 -20.35 -7.47
CA GLN A 81 3.62 -19.52 -6.30
C GLN A 81 2.72 -18.35 -6.69
N THR A 82 3.00 -17.70 -7.83
CA THR A 82 2.20 -16.59 -8.36
C THR A 82 0.79 -17.06 -8.73
N LEU A 83 0.67 -18.22 -9.36
CA LEU A 83 -0.64 -18.82 -9.65
C LEU A 83 -1.42 -19.10 -8.36
N LEU A 84 -0.76 -19.65 -7.34
CA LEU A 84 -1.40 -19.92 -6.04
C LEU A 84 -1.85 -18.62 -5.35
N SER A 85 -1.02 -17.58 -5.37
CA SER A 85 -1.40 -16.26 -4.86
C SER A 85 -2.60 -15.66 -5.60
N ALA A 86 -2.64 -15.80 -6.93
CA ALA A 86 -3.75 -15.33 -7.74
C ALA A 86 -5.06 -16.09 -7.43
N LEU A 87 -5.00 -17.40 -7.22
CA LEU A 87 -6.15 -18.22 -6.82
C LEU A 87 -6.67 -17.80 -5.44
N ILE A 88 -5.79 -17.60 -4.46
CA ILE A 88 -6.18 -17.11 -3.13
C ILE A 88 -6.84 -15.74 -3.24
N HIS A 89 -6.29 -14.84 -4.06
CA HIS A 89 -6.85 -13.51 -4.26
C HIS A 89 -8.26 -13.56 -4.90
N LYS A 90 -8.43 -14.35 -5.96
CA LYS A 90 -9.73 -14.55 -6.63
C LYS A 90 -10.77 -15.15 -5.67
N PHE A 91 -10.37 -16.15 -4.89
CA PHE A 91 -11.24 -16.74 -3.88
C PHE A 91 -11.65 -15.73 -2.80
N ALA A 92 -10.69 -14.96 -2.27
CA ALA A 92 -10.97 -13.93 -1.26
C ALA A 92 -11.88 -12.80 -1.78
N LYS A 93 -11.90 -12.56 -3.09
CA LYS A 93 -12.76 -11.57 -3.75
C LYS A 93 -14.16 -12.13 -4.11
N ASN A 94 -14.48 -13.37 -3.74
CA ASN A 94 -15.68 -14.12 -4.11
C ASN A 94 -15.86 -14.35 -5.63
N ASP A 95 -14.78 -14.27 -6.42
CA ASP A 95 -14.84 -14.58 -7.85
C ASP A 95 -14.90 -16.11 -8.12
N VAL A 96 -14.77 -16.93 -7.08
CA VAL A 96 -14.82 -18.40 -7.14
C VAL A 96 -15.67 -18.93 -6.00
N ASN A 97 -16.79 -19.59 -6.33
CA ASN A 97 -17.58 -20.34 -5.34
C ASN A 97 -16.94 -21.70 -5.12
N ILE A 98 -16.51 -21.98 -3.88
CA ILE A 98 -16.11 -23.32 -3.45
C ILE A 98 -17.23 -23.85 -2.58
N THR A 99 -17.91 -24.88 -3.04
CA THR A 99 -18.82 -25.67 -2.20
C THR A 99 -17.96 -26.70 -1.46
N LEU A 100 -18.04 -26.71 -0.13
CA LEU A 100 -17.37 -27.68 0.74
C LEU A 100 -18.23 -28.93 0.92
#